data_AF-A0A1H4IA68-F1
#
_entry.id   AF-A0A1H4IA68-F1
#
_cell.length_a   1.000
_cell.length_b   1.000
_cell.length_c   1.000
_cell.angle_alpha   90.00
_cell.angle_beta   90.00
_cell.angle_gamma   90.00
#
_symmetry.space_group_name_H-M   'P 1'
#
loop_
_entity.id
_entity.type
_entity.pdbx_description
1 polymer ?
#
loop_
_entity_poly.entity_id
_entity_poly.type
_entity_poly.pdbx_seq_one_letter_code
_entity_poly.pdbx_strand_id
1 'polypeptide(L)'
;MADWKNIGQARWYDCKLGTMRDEDLAQLVGTTKNVIRYRRQLFDIEAWNVRMAIEPYRHLLGIESTRTVARLCGVSAYSVDQYRKSLGVKAKPGPPPLPKPKRFPVNHPLRRYKPLLGIVHDQDVADLAGVSRTTVRNWREALGRAPADPLPKQPTTAQLKNYVGPWLGYESLSGVSISRAIEFRNKVIAEQS
;
A
#
# COMPACT_ATOMS: atom_id res chain seq x y z
N MET A 1 28.67 40.44 -18.96
CA MET A 1 28.03 41.28 -20.00
C MET A 1 27.80 40.40 -21.22
N ALA A 2 26.58 40.35 -21.75
CA ALA A 2 26.19 39.40 -22.80
C ALA A 2 26.98 39.64 -24.11
N ASP A 3 27.47 38.56 -24.71
CA ASP A 3 28.28 38.58 -25.93
C ASP A 3 27.39 38.55 -27.18
N TRP A 4 26.79 39.70 -27.49
CA TRP A 4 25.86 39.88 -28.60
C TRP A 4 26.43 39.56 -29.98
N LYS A 5 27.76 39.53 -30.15
CA LYS A 5 28.40 39.14 -31.41
C LYS A 5 28.25 37.64 -31.71
N ASN A 6 28.17 36.81 -30.68
CA ASN A 6 28.23 35.35 -30.80
C ASN A 6 26.88 34.64 -30.58
N ILE A 7 25.82 35.35 -30.18
CA ILE A 7 24.49 34.78 -29.87
C ILE A 7 23.78 34.21 -31.11
N GLY A 8 24.01 34.81 -32.28
CA GLY A 8 23.37 34.42 -33.54
C GLY A 8 21.85 34.61 -33.50
N GLN A 9 21.12 33.78 -34.27
CA GLN A 9 19.65 33.83 -34.31
C GLN A 9 19.03 33.34 -33.00
N ALA A 10 17.89 33.93 -32.61
CA ALA A 10 17.11 33.51 -31.46
C ALA A 10 16.59 32.07 -31.65
N ARG A 11 16.64 31.27 -30.59
CA ARG A 11 16.09 29.92 -30.55
C ARG A 11 14.85 29.92 -29.66
N TRP A 12 13.88 29.08 -30.00
CA TRP A 12 12.60 28.99 -29.28
C TRP A 12 12.77 28.69 -27.78
N TYR A 13 13.87 28.03 -27.40
CA TYR A 13 14.16 27.66 -26.02
C TYR A 13 14.98 28.72 -25.24
N ASP A 14 15.34 29.85 -25.85
CA ASP A 14 16.13 30.88 -25.18
C ASP A 14 15.39 31.46 -23.96
N CYS A 15 14.06 31.54 -24.02
CA CYS A 15 13.21 31.93 -22.88
C CYS A 15 13.22 30.93 -21.71
N LYS A 16 13.78 29.73 -21.91
CA LYS A 16 13.89 28.68 -20.90
C LYS A 16 15.28 28.60 -20.28
N LEU A 17 16.25 29.38 -20.75
CA LEU A 17 17.58 29.44 -20.16
C LEU A 17 17.48 30.00 -18.74
N GLY A 18 18.08 29.30 -17.77
CA GLY A 18 18.04 29.70 -16.35
C GLY A 18 16.74 29.38 -15.61
N THR A 19 15.67 28.94 -16.28
CA THR A 19 14.39 28.57 -15.62
C THR A 19 14.33 27.09 -15.22
N MET A 20 15.10 26.24 -15.89
CA MET A 20 15.25 24.81 -15.59
C MET A 20 16.70 24.35 -15.77
N ARG A 21 17.01 23.12 -15.36
CA ARG A 21 18.36 22.55 -15.49
C ARG A 21 18.77 22.46 -16.96
N ASP A 22 20.04 22.76 -17.22
CA ASP A 22 20.62 22.69 -18.57
C ASP A 22 20.48 21.25 -19.14
N GLU A 23 20.55 20.21 -18.30
CA GLU A 23 20.32 18.82 -18.72
C GLU A 23 18.87 18.57 -19.18
N ASP A 24 17.89 19.02 -18.40
CA ASP A 24 16.47 18.81 -18.69
C ASP A 24 16.08 19.57 -19.98
N LEU A 25 16.61 20.79 -20.15
CA LEU A 25 16.40 21.58 -21.37
C LEU A 25 17.07 20.92 -22.59
N ALA A 26 18.27 20.38 -22.43
CA ALA A 26 18.97 19.68 -23.50
C ALA A 26 18.18 18.45 -23.98
N GLN A 27 17.59 17.68 -23.06
CA GLN A 27 16.71 16.56 -23.41
C GLN A 27 15.46 17.02 -24.17
N LEU A 28 14.81 18.10 -23.73
CA LEU A 28 13.64 18.66 -24.41
C LEU A 28 13.93 19.16 -25.82
N VAL A 29 15.12 19.74 -26.04
CA VAL A 29 15.54 20.26 -27.35
C VAL A 29 16.11 19.15 -28.25
N GLY A 30 16.55 18.02 -27.68
CA GLY A 30 17.26 16.97 -28.40
C GLY A 30 18.73 17.32 -28.69
N THR A 31 19.39 18.04 -27.78
CA THR A 31 20.79 18.48 -27.93
C THR A 31 21.63 18.06 -26.72
N THR A 32 22.92 18.42 -26.71
CA THR A 32 23.80 18.18 -25.57
C THR A 32 23.76 19.34 -24.57
N LYS A 33 23.91 19.02 -23.28
CA LYS A 33 23.94 20.02 -22.20
C LYS A 33 24.99 21.13 -22.40
N ASN A 34 26.09 20.82 -23.08
CA ASN A 34 27.17 21.78 -23.31
C ASN A 34 26.74 22.89 -24.28
N VAL A 35 25.91 22.57 -25.27
CA VAL A 35 25.37 23.56 -26.20
C VAL A 35 24.43 24.53 -25.47
N ILE A 36 23.55 24.01 -24.61
CA ILE A 36 22.66 24.82 -23.78
C ILE A 36 23.46 25.68 -22.80
N ARG A 37 24.44 25.10 -22.11
CA ARG A 37 25.33 25.82 -21.19
C ARG A 37 26.07 26.95 -21.88
N TYR A 38 26.70 26.69 -23.02
CA TYR A 38 27.42 27.69 -23.79
C TYR A 38 26.47 28.82 -24.21
N ARG A 39 25.29 28.48 -24.73
CA ARG A 39 24.30 29.47 -25.12
C ARG A 39 23.81 30.30 -23.93
N ARG A 40 23.59 29.70 -22.77
CA ARG A 40 23.25 30.40 -21.51
C ARG A 40 24.34 31.38 -21.09
N GLN A 41 25.61 30.99 -21.21
CA GLN A 41 26.77 31.83 -20.88
C GLN A 41 26.90 33.03 -21.82
N LEU A 42 26.55 32.90 -23.11
CA LEU A 42 26.53 34.03 -24.03
C LEU A 42 25.54 35.13 -23.61
N PHE A 43 24.41 34.75 -23.04
CA PHE A 43 23.43 35.68 -22.47
C PHE A 43 23.78 36.14 -21.04
N ASP A 44 24.88 35.66 -20.47
CA ASP A 44 25.28 35.94 -19.08
C ASP A 44 24.20 35.55 -18.04
N ILE A 45 23.45 34.47 -18.33
CA ILE A 45 22.39 33.97 -17.46
C ILE A 45 22.98 32.95 -16.49
N GLU A 46 22.64 33.04 -15.21
CA GLU A 46 23.09 32.06 -14.21
C GLU A 46 22.46 30.69 -14.42
N ALA A 47 23.18 29.62 -14.06
CA ALA A 47 22.67 28.26 -14.13
C ALA A 47 21.50 28.09 -13.14
N TRP A 48 20.48 27.34 -13.54
CA TRP A 48 19.37 27.07 -12.63
C TRP A 48 19.86 26.43 -11.33
N ASN A 49 19.45 26.99 -10.19
CA ASN A 49 19.72 26.46 -8.87
C ASN A 49 18.40 26.25 -8.14
N VAL A 50 18.34 25.18 -7.35
CA VAL A 50 17.21 24.88 -6.47
C VAL A 50 16.86 26.06 -5.56
N ARG A 51 17.85 26.85 -5.12
CA ARG A 51 17.63 28.06 -4.32
C ARG A 51 16.80 29.11 -5.07
N MET A 52 17.06 29.31 -6.37
CA MET A 52 16.32 30.27 -7.20
C MET A 52 14.84 29.88 -7.32
N ALA A 53 14.53 28.59 -7.33
CA ALA A 53 13.15 28.10 -7.36
C ALA A 53 12.43 28.26 -6.00
N ILE A 54 13.18 28.22 -4.89
CA ILE A 54 12.61 28.34 -3.53
C ILE A 54 12.46 29.80 -3.09
N GLU A 55 13.37 30.69 -3.52
CA GLU A 55 13.43 32.10 -3.09
C GLU A 55 12.08 32.85 -3.19
N PRO A 56 11.27 32.71 -4.27
CA PRO A 56 9.97 33.38 -4.37
C PRO A 56 8.99 32.99 -3.24
N TYR A 57 9.15 31.79 -2.68
CA TYR A 57 8.30 31.23 -1.63
C TYR A 57 8.89 31.39 -0.23
N ARG A 58 9.92 32.22 -0.07
CA ARG A 58 10.59 32.45 1.22
C ARG A 58 9.62 32.81 2.34
N HIS A 59 8.60 33.61 2.03
CA HIS A 59 7.55 34.02 2.97
C HIS A 59 6.73 32.85 3.54
N LEU A 60 6.63 31.73 2.83
CA LEU A 60 5.88 30.54 3.27
C LEU A 60 6.71 29.60 4.16
N LEU A 61 8.04 29.75 4.22
CA LEU A 61 8.91 28.76 4.86
C LEU A 61 8.68 28.59 6.36
N GLY A 62 8.23 29.63 7.07
CA GLY A 62 7.91 29.57 8.51
C GLY A 62 6.45 29.24 8.82
N ILE A 63 5.55 29.36 7.85
CA ILE A 63 4.11 29.22 8.04
C ILE A 63 3.66 27.81 7.60
N GLU A 64 4.11 27.43 6.41
CA GLU A 64 3.66 26.24 5.70
C GLU A 64 4.54 25.02 5.98
N SER A 65 3.98 23.84 5.78
CA SER A 65 4.74 22.58 5.88
C SER A 65 5.82 22.50 4.79
N THR A 66 6.90 21.75 5.04
CA THR A 66 7.95 21.55 4.02
C THR A 66 7.39 20.92 2.74
N ARG A 67 6.41 20.01 2.88
CA ARG A 67 5.79 19.30 1.77
C ARG A 67 4.91 20.20 0.91
N THR A 68 4.18 21.14 1.52
CA THR A 68 3.33 22.08 0.78
C THR A 68 4.20 23.04 -0.04
N VAL A 69 5.24 23.62 0.57
CA VAL A 69 6.19 24.48 -0.14
C VAL A 69 6.90 23.71 -1.27
N ALA A 70 7.37 22.49 -1.02
CA ALA A 70 8.02 21.65 -2.03
C ALA A 70 7.15 21.44 -3.29
N ARG A 71 5.85 21.21 -3.13
CA ARG A 71 4.91 21.07 -4.25
C ARG A 71 4.73 22.37 -5.03
N LEU A 72 4.66 23.50 -4.34
CA LEU A 72 4.54 24.81 -4.97
C LEU A 72 5.79 25.17 -5.78
N CYS A 73 6.98 24.90 -5.23
CA CYS A 73 8.25 25.19 -5.90
C CYS A 73 8.60 24.17 -7.00
N GLY A 74 7.96 23.00 -7.04
CA GLY A 74 8.36 21.89 -7.93
C GLY A 74 9.69 21.24 -7.54
N VAL A 75 10.07 21.30 -6.26
CA VAL A 75 11.36 20.86 -5.73
C VAL A 75 11.16 19.73 -4.71
N SER A 76 12.20 18.93 -4.45
CA SER A 76 12.17 17.94 -3.37
C SER A 76 11.97 18.58 -1.98
N ALA A 77 11.23 17.90 -1.12
CA ALA A 77 11.06 18.33 0.28
C ALA A 77 12.39 18.40 1.04
N TYR A 78 13.37 17.58 0.68
CA TYR A 78 14.71 17.61 1.27
C TYR A 78 15.43 18.92 0.98
N SER A 79 15.38 19.41 -0.26
CA SER A 79 16.05 20.67 -0.62
C SER A 79 15.43 21.88 0.08
N VAL A 80 14.10 21.89 0.26
CA VAL A 80 13.40 22.93 1.02
C VAL A 80 13.83 22.90 2.49
N ASP A 81 13.98 21.71 3.08
CA ASP A 81 14.48 21.56 4.46
C ASP A 81 15.92 22.07 4.63
N GLN A 82 16.80 21.75 3.68
CA GLN A 82 18.18 22.26 3.67
C GLN A 82 18.22 23.78 3.54
N TYR A 83 17.37 24.35 2.67
CA TYR A 83 17.27 25.79 2.50
C TYR A 83 16.75 26.47 3.78
N ARG A 84 15.75 25.89 4.46
CA ARG A 84 15.28 26.35 5.78
C ARG A 84 16.37 26.35 6.83
N LYS A 85 17.15 25.27 6.90
CA LYS A 85 18.31 25.16 7.80
C LYS A 85 19.33 26.26 7.55
N SER A 86 19.63 26.57 6.29
CA SER A 86 20.55 27.66 5.94
C SER A 86 20.06 29.05 6.36
N LEU A 87 18.74 29.25 6.44
CA LEU A 87 18.12 30.49 6.90
C LEU A 87 17.83 30.51 8.42
N GLY A 88 18.11 29.43 9.15
CA GLY A 88 17.76 29.30 10.56
C GLY A 88 16.26 29.23 10.87
N VAL A 89 15.41 29.03 9.84
CA VAL A 89 13.96 28.95 10.01
C VAL A 89 13.59 27.51 10.37
N LYS A 90 13.05 27.30 11.57
CA LYS A 90 12.55 25.99 11.97
C LYS A 90 11.28 25.68 11.19
N ALA A 91 11.20 24.47 10.62
CA ALA A 91 9.97 23.98 10.02
C ALA A 91 8.87 23.89 11.10
N LYS A 92 7.62 24.20 10.72
CA LYS A 92 6.47 23.93 11.57
C LYS A 92 6.48 22.43 11.92
N PRO A 93 6.43 22.06 13.22
CA PRO A 93 6.40 20.65 13.61
C PRO A 93 5.18 20.01 12.95
N GLY A 94 5.42 18.94 12.20
CA GLY A 94 4.33 18.10 11.69
C GLY A 94 3.61 17.44 12.87
N PRO A 95 2.37 16.95 12.65
CA PRO A 95 1.73 16.08 13.62
C PRO A 95 2.66 14.89 13.93
N PRO A 96 2.66 14.41 15.18
CA PRO A 96 3.47 13.25 15.53
C PRO A 96 3.11 12.07 14.63
N PRO A 97 4.10 11.24 14.25
CA PRO A 97 3.82 10.06 13.45
C PRO A 97 2.83 9.17 14.20
N LEU A 98 1.76 8.77 13.51
CA LEU A 98 0.84 7.77 14.05
C LEU A 98 1.61 6.49 14.36
N PRO A 99 1.29 5.79 15.47
CA PRO A 99 1.90 4.49 15.75
C PRO A 99 1.62 3.54 14.59
N LYS A 100 2.68 2.93 14.05
CA LYS A 100 2.55 1.98 12.94
C LYS A 100 1.68 0.80 13.41
N PRO A 101 0.65 0.40 12.66
CA PRO A 101 -0.16 -0.75 13.04
C PRO A 101 0.72 -2.00 13.07
N LYS A 102 0.58 -2.83 14.11
CA LYS A 102 1.28 -4.12 14.18
C LYS A 102 0.86 -5.00 12.99
N ARG A 103 1.84 -5.52 12.26
CA ARG A 103 1.65 -6.39 11.09
C ARG A 103 2.34 -7.72 11.33
N PHE A 104 1.79 -8.79 10.78
CA PHE A 104 2.46 -10.09 10.77
C PHE A 104 3.76 -10.01 9.95
N PRO A 105 4.84 -10.70 10.36
CA PRO A 105 6.00 -10.89 9.51
C PRO A 105 5.62 -11.69 8.25
N VAL A 106 6.42 -11.57 7.20
CA VAL A 106 6.08 -12.05 5.85
C VAL A 106 5.71 -13.54 5.84
N ASN A 107 6.45 -14.35 6.59
CA ASN A 107 6.36 -15.81 6.61
C ASN A 107 5.62 -16.37 7.83
N HIS A 108 4.83 -15.54 8.52
CA HIS A 108 4.09 -16.03 9.70
C HIS A 108 2.89 -16.90 9.31
N PRO A 109 2.69 -18.09 9.92
CA PRO A 109 1.58 -18.99 9.58
C PRO A 109 0.20 -18.34 9.74
N LEU A 110 -0.01 -17.57 10.83
CA LEU A 110 -1.27 -16.84 11.07
C LEU A 110 -1.56 -15.69 10.08
N ARG A 111 -0.62 -15.30 9.21
CA ARG A 111 -0.83 -14.19 8.28
C ARG A 111 -1.99 -14.44 7.33
N ARG A 112 -2.17 -15.69 6.87
CA ARG A 112 -3.27 -16.11 5.98
C ARG A 112 -4.63 -16.05 6.68
N TYR A 113 -4.64 -16.30 7.99
CA TYR A 113 -5.84 -16.37 8.82
C TYR A 113 -6.12 -15.07 9.58
N LYS A 114 -5.39 -13.98 9.29
CA LYS A 114 -5.59 -12.66 9.91
C LYS A 114 -7.06 -12.20 9.93
N PRO A 115 -7.87 -12.38 8.86
CA PRO A 115 -9.26 -11.96 8.87
C PRO A 115 -10.10 -12.68 9.93
N LEU A 116 -9.79 -13.95 10.23
CA LEU A 116 -10.55 -14.82 11.13
C LEU A 116 -10.37 -14.47 12.60
N LEU A 117 -9.28 -13.79 12.96
CA LEU A 117 -9.00 -13.40 14.35
C LEU A 117 -10.14 -12.50 14.88
N GLY A 118 -10.82 -12.91 15.94
CA GLY A 118 -11.95 -12.18 16.53
C GLY A 118 -13.29 -12.39 15.82
N ILE A 119 -13.36 -13.20 14.76
CA ILE A 119 -14.61 -13.72 14.19
C ILE A 119 -14.80 -15.18 14.61
N VAL A 120 -13.73 -15.96 14.46
CA VAL A 120 -13.67 -17.37 14.81
C VAL A 120 -12.98 -17.51 16.16
N HIS A 121 -13.41 -18.48 16.97
CA HIS A 121 -12.80 -18.76 18.26
C HIS A 121 -11.31 -19.10 18.11
N ASP A 122 -10.49 -18.62 19.06
CA ASP A 122 -9.03 -18.67 18.95
C ASP A 122 -8.47 -20.10 18.79
N GLN A 123 -9.18 -21.12 19.29
CA GLN A 123 -8.77 -22.53 19.16
C GLN A 123 -8.89 -23.03 17.72
N ASP A 124 -9.99 -22.74 17.02
CA ASP A 124 -10.21 -23.27 15.68
C ASP A 124 -9.23 -22.63 14.68
N VAL A 125 -8.90 -21.35 14.89
CA VAL A 125 -7.86 -20.66 14.11
C VAL A 125 -6.47 -21.23 14.39
N ALA A 126 -6.21 -21.65 15.63
CA ALA A 126 -4.96 -22.28 16.03
C ALA A 126 -4.78 -23.64 15.33
N ASP A 127 -5.83 -24.45 15.32
CA ASP A 127 -5.86 -25.77 14.67
C ASP A 127 -5.71 -25.65 13.15
N LEU A 128 -6.41 -24.70 12.52
CA LEU A 128 -6.30 -24.44 11.07
C LEU A 128 -4.91 -23.95 10.65
N ALA A 129 -4.27 -23.14 11.49
CA ALA A 129 -2.96 -22.56 11.19
C ALA A 129 -1.78 -23.44 11.62
N GLY A 130 -2.02 -24.48 12.42
CA GLY A 130 -0.99 -25.32 13.03
C GLY A 130 -0.15 -24.57 14.06
N VAL A 131 -0.75 -23.65 14.82
CA VAL A 131 -0.07 -22.79 15.80
C VAL A 131 -0.72 -22.96 17.17
N SER A 132 -0.05 -22.57 18.26
CA SER A 132 -0.66 -22.57 19.59
C SER A 132 -1.75 -21.50 19.73
N ARG A 133 -2.81 -21.82 20.50
CA ARG A 133 -3.89 -20.88 20.86
C ARG A 133 -3.38 -19.62 21.55
N THR A 134 -2.32 -19.71 22.35
CA THR A 134 -1.72 -18.55 23.03
C THR A 134 -1.09 -17.58 22.04
N THR A 135 -0.42 -18.07 20.99
CA THR A 135 0.09 -17.23 19.92
C THR A 135 -1.04 -16.52 19.17
N VAL A 136 -2.15 -17.21 18.89
CA VAL A 136 -3.35 -16.62 18.26
C VAL A 136 -3.93 -15.50 19.12
N ARG A 137 -4.09 -15.74 20.43
CA ARG A 137 -4.56 -14.76 21.41
C ARG A 137 -3.69 -13.50 21.43
N ASN A 138 -2.36 -13.68 21.56
CA ASN A 138 -1.41 -12.57 21.61
C ASN A 138 -1.49 -11.70 20.35
N TRP A 139 -1.64 -12.32 19.18
CA TRP A 139 -1.78 -11.59 17.92
C TRP A 139 -3.14 -10.93 17.76
N ARG A 140 -4.23 -11.55 18.23
CA ARG A 140 -5.57 -10.95 18.29
C ARG A 140 -5.56 -9.67 19.12
N GLU A 141 -4.98 -9.73 20.32
CA GLU A 141 -4.86 -8.58 21.23
C GLU A 141 -3.94 -7.50 20.68
N ALA A 142 -2.81 -7.89 20.07
CA ALA A 142 -1.91 -6.96 19.39
C ALA A 142 -2.56 -6.22 18.22
N LEU A 143 -3.58 -6.82 17.60
CA LEU A 143 -4.41 -6.21 16.56
C LEU A 143 -5.65 -5.48 17.12
N GLY A 144 -5.85 -5.49 18.43
CA GLY A 144 -6.96 -4.81 19.11
C GLY A 144 -8.33 -5.44 18.86
N ARG A 145 -8.41 -6.76 18.62
CA ARG A 145 -9.67 -7.46 18.35
C ARG A 145 -10.21 -8.16 19.60
N ALA A 146 -11.52 -8.13 19.82
CA ALA A 146 -12.20 -8.85 20.91
C ALA A 146 -12.16 -10.37 20.67
N PRO A 147 -12.20 -11.20 21.73
CA PRO A 147 -12.33 -12.64 21.58
C PRO A 147 -13.70 -13.00 21.00
N ALA A 148 -13.73 -14.00 20.13
CA ALA A 148 -14.98 -14.60 19.64
C ALA A 148 -15.40 -15.75 20.54
N ASP A 149 -16.71 -15.89 20.75
CA ASP A 149 -17.27 -17.00 21.52
C ASP A 149 -17.08 -18.33 20.78
N PRO A 150 -16.87 -19.45 21.51
CA PRO A 150 -16.84 -20.76 20.89
C PRO A 150 -18.20 -21.08 20.29
N LEU A 151 -18.20 -21.67 19.09
CA LEU A 151 -19.42 -22.20 18.51
C LEU A 151 -20.03 -23.23 19.47
N PRO A 152 -21.36 -23.28 19.62
CA PRO A 152 -22.00 -24.36 20.33
C PRO A 152 -21.57 -25.68 19.67
N LYS A 153 -21.15 -26.66 20.48
CA LYS A 153 -20.89 -28.01 19.98
C LYS A 153 -22.11 -28.44 19.18
N GLN A 154 -21.91 -28.89 17.94
CA GLN A 154 -23.02 -29.36 17.10
C GLN A 154 -23.90 -30.28 17.95
N PRO A 155 -25.22 -30.06 18.00
CA PRO A 155 -26.08 -30.95 18.75
C PRO A 155 -25.84 -32.34 18.18
N THR A 156 -25.43 -33.28 19.04
CA THR A 156 -25.39 -34.70 18.70
C THR A 156 -26.70 -34.99 18.01
N THR A 157 -26.68 -35.32 16.72
CA THR A 157 -27.89 -35.66 15.99
C THR A 157 -28.52 -36.80 16.76
N ALA A 158 -29.58 -36.51 17.51
CA ALA A 158 -30.36 -37.54 18.17
C ALA A 158 -30.79 -38.44 17.03
N GLN A 159 -30.33 -39.71 17.04
CA GLN A 159 -30.76 -40.66 16.03
C GLN A 159 -32.29 -40.63 16.03
N LEU A 160 -32.88 -40.19 14.92
CA LEU A 160 -34.32 -40.13 14.77
C LEU A 160 -34.85 -41.55 15.02
N LYS A 161 -35.74 -41.70 16.00
CA LYS A 161 -36.37 -43.00 16.26
C LYS A 161 -37.07 -43.45 14.98
N ASN A 162 -36.76 -44.66 14.54
CA ASN A 162 -37.40 -45.28 13.39
C ASN A 162 -38.87 -45.57 13.76
N TYR A 163 -39.80 -44.80 13.21
CA TYR A 163 -41.23 -45.06 13.36
C TYR A 163 -41.73 -45.86 12.16
N VAL A 164 -42.31 -47.03 12.43
CA VAL A 164 -43.06 -47.84 11.47
C VAL A 164 -44.54 -47.72 11.81
N GLY A 165 -45.37 -47.29 10.86
CA GLY A 165 -46.81 -47.12 11.03
C GLY A 165 -47.60 -48.05 10.10
N PRO A 166 -48.85 -48.45 10.41
CA PRO A 166 -49.60 -49.46 9.65
C PRO A 166 -49.85 -49.15 8.16
N TRP A 167 -49.77 -47.88 7.76
CA TRP A 167 -49.98 -47.40 6.39
C TRP A 167 -48.69 -47.01 5.67
N LEU A 168 -47.55 -47.06 6.36
CA LEU A 168 -46.24 -46.89 5.78
C LEU A 168 -45.63 -48.30 5.74
N GLY A 169 -45.50 -48.90 4.55
CA GLY A 169 -44.91 -50.24 4.41
C GLY A 169 -43.55 -50.35 5.11
N TYR A 170 -42.98 -51.56 5.20
CA TYR A 170 -41.71 -51.87 5.89
C TYR A 170 -40.46 -51.08 5.44
N GLU A 171 -40.61 -50.03 4.65
CA GLU A 171 -39.57 -49.10 4.29
C GLU A 171 -39.36 -48.09 5.43
N SER A 172 -38.45 -48.42 6.34
CA SER A 172 -37.87 -47.45 7.27
C SER A 172 -37.36 -46.23 6.50
N LEU A 173 -37.98 -45.06 6.71
CA LEU A 173 -37.52 -43.76 6.19
C LEU A 173 -36.18 -43.28 6.80
N SER A 174 -35.56 -44.10 7.63
CA SER A 174 -34.34 -43.80 8.39
C SER A 174 -33.12 -44.61 7.93
N GLY A 175 -33.07 -44.96 6.64
CA GLY A 175 -32.04 -45.82 6.08
C GLY A 175 -31.29 -45.27 4.87
N VAL A 176 -31.57 -44.05 4.40
CA VAL A 176 -30.72 -43.43 3.36
C VAL A 176 -29.64 -42.61 4.03
N SER A 177 -28.64 -43.31 4.56
CA SER A 177 -27.34 -42.70 4.79
C SER A 177 -26.84 -42.15 3.46
N ILE A 178 -26.52 -40.86 3.42
CA ILE A 178 -25.99 -40.13 2.25
C ILE A 178 -24.77 -40.85 1.64
N SER A 179 -24.10 -41.72 2.41
CA SER A 179 -23.05 -42.62 1.95
C SER A 179 -23.46 -43.53 0.79
N ARG A 180 -24.68 -44.08 0.76
CA ARG A 180 -25.14 -45.00 -0.31
C ARG A 180 -25.45 -44.27 -1.62
N ALA A 181 -25.81 -42.99 -1.54
CA ALA A 181 -26.04 -42.13 -2.71
C ALA A 181 -24.72 -41.75 -3.40
N ILE A 182 -23.63 -41.62 -2.64
CA ILE A 182 -22.28 -41.37 -3.19
C ILE A 182 -21.74 -42.64 -3.87
N GLU A 183 -21.98 -43.81 -3.28
CA GLU A 183 -21.55 -45.09 -3.84
C GLU A 183 -22.27 -45.42 -5.15
N PHE A 184 -23.59 -45.15 -5.24
CA PHE A 184 -24.35 -45.33 -6.48
C PHE A 184 -23.89 -44.36 -7.58
N ARG A 185 -23.56 -43.10 -7.23
CA ARG A 185 -23.01 -42.12 -8.17
C ARG A 185 -21.65 -42.56 -8.71
N ASN A 186 -20.77 -43.09 -7.87
CA ASN A 186 -19.44 -43.55 -8.32
C ASN A 186 -19.53 -44.82 -9.18
N LYS A 187 -20.50 -45.70 -8.92
CA LYS A 187 -20.73 -46.92 -9.72
C LYS A 187 -21.27 -46.60 -11.12
N VAL A 188 -22.21 -45.65 -11.22
CA VAL A 188 -22.75 -45.17 -12.51
C VAL A 188 -21.69 -44.46 -13.36
N ILE A 189 -20.73 -43.76 -12.73
CA ILE A 189 -19.61 -43.12 -13.45
C ILE A 189 -18.60 -44.18 -13.96
N ALA A 190 -18.40 -45.28 -13.22
CA ALA A 190 -17.48 -46.35 -13.61
C ALA A 190 -18.01 -47.24 -14.75
N GLU A 191 -19.33 -47.35 -14.92
CA GLU A 191 -19.95 -48.13 -16.02
C GLU A 191 -20.09 -47.32 -17.33
N GLN A 192 -19.79 -46.01 -17.31
CA GLN A 192 -19.79 -45.14 -18.49
C GLN A 192 -18.37 -44.78 -18.98
N SER A 193 -17.33 -45.45 -18.49
CA SER A 193 -15.94 -45.34 -18.98
C SER A 193 -15.48 -46.62 -19.67
#